data_AF-A0A0B1THU8-F1
#
_entry.id   AF-A0A0B1THU8-F1
#
_cell.length_a   1.000
_cell.length_b   1.000
_cell.length_c   1.000
_cell.angle_alpha   90.00
_cell.angle_beta   90.00
_cell.angle_gamma   90.00
#
_symmetry.space_group_name_H-M   'P 1'
#
loop_
_entity.id
_entity.type
_entity.pdbx_description
1 polymer ?
#
loop_
_entity_poly.entity_id
_entity_poly.type
_entity_poly.pdbx_seq_one_letter_code
_entity_poly.pdbx_strand_id
1 'polypeptide(L)'
;MQLFESVAIKSIPHKAGFQWQFTGSFYFATVVITTVGYGHSAPETMAGRFFCMVFALAGIPLGLIMFQSIGERVNTFIAFCLHSLQSYLHKRGFDCMQEVAPKHLLIVSVSIGSSIIIIGW
;
A
#
# COMPACT_ATOMS: atom_id res chain seq x y z
N MET A 1 26.39 -29.48 32.04
CA MET A 1 25.69 -29.81 30.77
C MET A 1 24.58 -28.81 30.45
N GLN A 2 23.57 -28.58 31.32
CA GLN A 2 22.44 -27.66 31.03
C GLN A 2 22.79 -26.17 30.88
N LEU A 3 23.89 -25.72 31.50
CA LEU A 3 24.37 -24.33 31.38
C LEU A 3 25.00 -24.07 29.99
N PHE A 4 25.61 -25.08 29.37
CA PHE A 4 26.15 -25.00 28.00
C PHE A 4 25.04 -25.00 26.95
N GLU A 5 23.95 -25.74 27.16
CA GLU A 5 22.77 -25.67 26.27
C GLU A 5 22.06 -24.31 26.39
N SER A 6 22.00 -23.72 27.58
CA SER A 6 21.46 -22.36 27.77
C SER A 6 22.33 -21.28 27.13
N VAL A 7 23.66 -21.45 27.10
CA VAL A 7 24.60 -20.54 26.42
C VAL A 7 24.58 -20.75 24.90
N ALA A 8 24.43 -21.99 24.43
CA ALA A 8 24.31 -22.32 23.01
C ALA A 8 22.96 -21.84 22.42
N ILE A 9 21.88 -21.87 23.19
CA ILE A 9 20.60 -21.27 22.77
C ILE A 9 20.66 -19.72 22.79
N LYS A 10 21.48 -19.13 23.66
CA LYS A 10 21.68 -17.67 23.72
C LYS A 10 22.64 -17.13 22.64
N SER A 11 23.43 -17.98 21.98
CA SER A 11 24.32 -17.60 20.88
C SER A 11 23.71 -17.74 19.49
N ILE A 12 22.50 -18.31 19.37
CA ILE A 12 21.68 -18.21 18.17
C ILE A 12 21.25 -16.73 18.09
N PRO A 13 21.71 -15.95 17.11
CA PRO A 13 21.31 -14.55 17.01
C PRO A 13 19.79 -14.54 16.88
N HIS A 14 19.14 -13.99 17.89
CA HIS A 14 17.72 -14.15 18.21
C HIS A 14 16.84 -13.48 17.15
N LYS A 15 16.78 -13.97 15.91
CA LYS A 15 16.06 -13.41 14.75
C LYS A 15 16.20 -11.90 14.49
N ALA A 16 17.06 -11.19 15.23
CA ALA A 16 17.26 -9.76 15.08
C ALA A 16 18.11 -9.41 13.86
N GLY A 17 18.94 -10.36 13.40
CA GLY A 17 19.80 -10.19 12.24
C GLY A 17 19.12 -10.36 10.89
N PHE A 18 17.97 -11.05 10.79
CA PHE A 18 17.25 -11.24 9.52
C PHE A 18 16.18 -10.16 9.29
N GLN A 19 15.50 -9.72 10.34
CA GLN A 19 14.46 -8.68 10.26
C GLN A 19 15.01 -7.28 9.90
N TRP A 20 16.28 -7.01 10.21
CA TRP A 20 16.99 -5.77 9.83
C TRP A 20 17.93 -5.93 8.63
N GLN A 21 17.83 -7.03 7.87
CA GLN A 21 18.46 -7.11 6.54
C GLN A 21 17.91 -5.99 5.64
N PHE A 22 18.59 -5.68 4.53
CA PHE A 22 18.18 -4.62 3.60
C PHE A 22 16.69 -4.69 3.23
N THR A 23 16.18 -5.90 2.93
CA THR A 23 14.77 -6.14 2.61
C THR A 23 13.82 -5.83 3.76
N GLY A 24 14.17 -6.20 5.00
CA GLY A 24 13.34 -5.95 6.17
C GLY A 24 13.31 -4.48 6.58
N SER A 25 14.45 -3.79 6.48
CA SER A 25 14.56 -2.35 6.69
C SER A 25 13.79 -1.55 5.63
N PHE A 26 13.86 -1.98 4.37
CA PHE A 26 13.09 -1.37 3.27
C PHE A 26 11.58 -1.60 3.43
N TYR A 27 11.17 -2.80 3.84
CA TYR A 27 9.77 -3.09 4.18
C TYR A 27 9.29 -2.18 5.30
N PHE A 28 10.05 -2.06 6.40
CA PHE A 28 9.76 -1.16 7.51
C PHE A 28 9.62 0.30 7.05
N ALA A 29 10.57 0.81 6.26
CA ALA A 29 10.50 2.16 5.72
C ALA A 29 9.25 2.37 4.84
N THR A 30 8.92 1.38 4.01
CA THR A 30 7.74 1.43 3.13
C THR A 30 6.45 1.47 3.95
N VAL A 31 6.28 0.61 4.97
CA VAL A 31 5.06 0.61 5.80
C VAL A 31 4.90 1.85 6.67
N VAL A 32 6.01 2.51 7.03
CA VAL A 32 6.02 3.81 7.72
C VAL A 32 5.58 4.91 6.75
N ILE A 33 6.13 4.95 5.53
CA ILE A 33 5.76 5.93 4.51
C ILE A 33 4.30 5.78 4.08
N THR A 34 3.83 4.55 3.91
CA THR A 34 2.43 4.26 3.56
C THR A 34 1.46 4.39 4.73
N THR A 35 1.96 4.74 5.93
CA THR A 35 1.17 4.93 7.16
C THR A 35 0.42 3.68 7.64
N VAL A 36 0.74 2.49 7.12
CA VAL A 36 0.08 1.23 7.51
C VAL A 36 0.50 0.81 8.92
N GLY A 37 1.79 0.93 9.24
CA GLY A 37 2.27 0.87 10.63
C GLY A 37 1.97 -0.40 11.43
N TYR A 38 2.19 -1.60 10.86
CA TYR A 38 1.91 -2.88 11.55
C TYR A 38 2.59 -3.08 12.92
N GLY A 39 3.65 -2.33 13.25
CA GLY A 39 4.31 -2.36 14.56
C GLY A 39 5.14 -3.61 14.88
N HIS A 40 5.20 -4.60 13.99
CA HIS A 40 5.94 -5.87 14.19
C HIS A 40 7.45 -5.70 14.40
N SER A 41 8.05 -4.65 13.85
CA SER A 41 9.49 -4.34 13.97
C SER A 41 9.68 -2.85 14.20
N ALA A 42 9.22 -2.33 15.34
CA ALA A 42 9.47 -0.94 15.71
C ALA A 42 10.84 -0.78 16.40
N PRO A 43 11.58 0.32 16.17
CA PRO A 43 12.80 0.60 16.90
C PRO A 43 12.49 0.83 18.38
N GLU A 44 13.02 -0.03 19.26
CA GLU A 44 12.87 0.12 20.71
C GLU A 44 13.78 1.21 21.31
N THR A 45 14.78 1.66 20.56
CA THR A 45 15.74 2.68 21.01
C THR A 45 15.20 4.10 20.86
N MET A 46 15.49 4.97 21.83
CA MET A 46 15.07 6.39 21.82
C MET A 46 15.54 7.14 20.57
N ALA A 47 16.77 6.89 20.13
CA ALA A 47 17.33 7.49 18.92
C ALA A 47 16.62 6.99 17.64
N GLY A 48 16.31 5.69 17.56
CA GLY A 48 15.61 5.12 16.41
C GLY A 48 14.17 5.63 16.26
N ARG A 49 13.49 5.89 17.38
CA ARG A 49 12.15 6.52 17.39
C ARG A 49 12.19 7.95 16.87
N PHE A 50 13.16 8.76 17.32
CA PHE A 50 13.31 10.14 16.84
C PHE A 50 13.63 10.19 15.34
N PHE A 51 14.55 9.32 14.88
CA PHE A 51 14.82 9.17 13.44
C PHE A 51 13.57 8.77 12.65
N CYS A 52 12.79 7.82 13.15
CA CYS A 52 11.56 7.37 12.51
C CYS A 52 10.51 8.49 12.41
N MET A 53 10.41 9.38 13.41
CA MET A 53 9.51 10.53 13.38
C MET A 53 9.90 11.53 12.28
N VAL A 54 11.18 11.91 12.21
CA VAL A 54 11.67 12.83 11.16
C VAL A 54 11.53 12.20 9.78
N PHE A 55 11.83 10.91 9.65
CA PHE A 55 11.67 10.15 8.42
C PHE A 55 10.21 10.08 7.97
N ALA A 56 9.26 9.87 8.89
CA ALA A 56 7.83 9.85 8.56
C ALA A 56 7.35 11.24 8.08
N LEU A 57 7.76 12.32 8.74
CA LEU A 57 7.36 13.69 8.37
C LEU A 57 7.76 14.06 6.94
N ALA A 58 8.95 13.67 6.50
CA ALA A 58 9.40 13.89 5.12
C ALA A 58 8.90 12.79 4.16
N GLY A 59 8.80 11.56 4.64
CA GLY A 59 8.45 10.39 3.84
C GLY A 59 7.00 10.36 3.40
N ILE A 60 6.06 10.78 4.25
CA ILE A 60 4.62 10.84 3.91
C ILE A 60 4.35 11.76 2.72
N PRO A 61 4.76 13.05 2.69
CA PRO A 61 4.48 13.92 1.54
C PRO A 61 5.21 13.45 0.27
N LEU A 62 6.45 12.98 0.38
CA LEU A 62 7.18 12.42 -0.76
C LEU A 62 6.52 11.15 -1.31
N GLY A 63 6.05 10.28 -0.41
CA GLY A 63 5.29 9.07 -0.74
C GLY A 63 4.01 9.43 -1.47
N LEU A 64 3.24 10.41 -0.97
CA LEU A 64 2.01 10.87 -1.62
C LEU A 64 2.24 11.39 -3.04
N ILE A 65 3.29 12.18 -3.28
CA ILE A 65 3.64 12.69 -4.61
C ILE A 65 4.03 11.53 -5.55
N MET A 66 4.83 10.56 -5.06
CA MET A 66 5.16 9.34 -5.79
C MET A 66 3.90 8.55 -6.14
N PHE A 67 3.01 8.33 -5.18
CA PHE A 67 1.74 7.63 -5.39
C PHE A 67 0.85 8.36 -6.39
N GLN A 68 0.77 9.69 -6.36
CA GLN A 68 0.05 10.47 -7.36
C GLN A 68 0.63 10.26 -8.76
N SER A 69 1.95 10.36 -8.92
CA SER A 69 2.60 10.17 -10.22
C SER A 69 2.41 8.74 -10.77
N ILE A 70 2.50 7.73 -9.89
CA ILE A 70 2.22 6.33 -10.24
C ILE A 70 0.73 6.18 -10.60
N GLY A 71 -0.17 6.76 -9.81
CA GLY A 71 -1.61 6.73 -10.05
C GLY A 71 -1.99 7.37 -11.39
N GLU A 72 -1.35 8.48 -11.76
CA GLU A 72 -1.52 9.12 -13.06
C GLU A 72 -1.05 8.21 -14.20
N ARG A 73 0.15 7.61 -14.08
CA ARG A 73 0.66 6.65 -15.07
C ARG A 73 -0.25 5.45 -15.23
N VAL A 74 -0.74 4.90 -14.13
CA VAL A 74 -1.69 3.78 -14.12
C VAL A 74 -3.01 4.20 -14.76
N ASN A 75 -3.53 5.39 -14.44
CA ASN A 75 -4.76 5.91 -15.04
C ASN A 75 -4.61 6.13 -16.55
N THR A 76 -3.49 6.68 -17.01
CA THR A 76 -3.17 6.81 -18.43
C THR A 76 -3.05 5.44 -19.11
N PHE A 77 -2.43 4.47 -18.44
CA PHE A 77 -2.32 3.10 -18.95
C PHE A 77 -3.69 2.42 -19.06
N ILE A 78 -4.55 2.57 -18.05
CA ILE A 78 -5.93 2.10 -18.07
C ILE A 78 -6.69 2.77 -19.22
N ALA A 79 -6.59 4.09 -19.37
CA ALA A 79 -7.22 4.81 -20.47
C ALA A 79 -6.71 4.31 -21.83
N PHE A 80 -5.42 4.02 -21.97
CA PHE A 80 -4.83 3.44 -23.18
C PHE A 80 -5.37 2.03 -23.46
N CYS A 81 -5.47 1.17 -22.44
CA CYS A 81 -6.06 -0.16 -22.55
C CYS A 81 -7.55 -0.09 -22.90
N LEU A 82 -8.31 0.79 -22.26
CA LEU A 82 -9.73 1.01 -22.52
C LEU A 82 -9.96 1.55 -23.93
N HIS A 83 -9.14 2.49 -24.40
CA HIS A 83 -9.22 3.03 -25.75
C HIS A 83 -8.84 1.98 -26.80
N SER A 84 -7.82 1.18 -26.52
CA SER A 84 -7.46 0.03 -27.37
C SER A 84 -8.63 -0.93 -27.46
N LEU A 85 -9.20 -1.33 -26.32
CA LEU A 85 -10.36 -2.22 -26.24
C LEU A 85 -11.60 -1.64 -26.95
N GLN A 86 -11.89 -0.35 -26.75
CA GLN A 86 -12.93 0.36 -27.47
C GLN A 86 -12.70 0.30 -28.98
N SER A 87 -11.47 0.48 -29.45
CA SER A 87 -11.17 0.43 -30.89
C SER A 87 -11.40 -0.96 -31.48
N TYR A 88 -11.23 -2.03 -30.69
CA TYR A 88 -11.61 -3.41 -31.08
C TYR A 88 -13.13 -3.66 -30.99
N LEU A 89 -13.82 -3.10 -29.99
CA LEU A 89 -15.27 -3.26 -29.78
C LEU A 89 -16.11 -2.39 -30.72
N HIS A 90 -15.61 -1.22 -31.10
CA HIS A 90 -16.26 -0.32 -32.07
C HIS A 90 -16.32 -0.99 -33.45
N LYS A 91 -15.28 -1.76 -33.83
CA LYS A 91 -15.33 -2.65 -35.01
C LYS A 91 -16.39 -3.77 -34.91
N ARG A 92 -16.96 -4.00 -33.72
CA ARG A 92 -18.03 -4.98 -33.46
C ARG A 92 -19.41 -4.32 -33.27
N GLY A 93 -19.54 -3.00 -33.42
CA GLY A 93 -20.84 -2.30 -33.40
C GLY A 93 -21.48 -2.10 -32.03
N PHE A 94 -20.71 -2.17 -30.94
CA PHE A 94 -21.19 -1.94 -29.58
C PHE A 94 -20.83 -0.51 -29.11
N ASP A 95 -21.73 0.46 -29.32
CA ASP A 95 -21.55 1.88 -28.94
C ASP A 95 -21.84 2.19 -27.46
N CYS A 96 -22.16 1.19 -26.62
CA CYS A 96 -22.63 1.44 -25.24
C CYS A 96 -21.55 1.62 -24.17
N MET A 97 -20.25 1.65 -24.50
CA MET A 97 -19.16 1.56 -23.50
C MET A 97 -18.31 2.83 -23.34
N GLN A 98 -18.80 4.03 -23.70
CA GLN A 98 -18.02 5.28 -23.54
C GLN A 98 -18.71 6.42 -22.78
N GLU A 99 -19.94 6.25 -22.33
CA GLU A 99 -20.62 7.23 -21.47
C GLU A 99 -21.22 6.54 -20.24
N VAL A 100 -20.45 5.65 -19.58
CA VAL A 100 -20.65 5.52 -18.12
C VAL A 100 -20.02 6.75 -17.51
N ALA A 101 -20.67 7.89 -17.73
CA ALA A 101 -20.18 9.16 -17.26
C ALA A 101 -19.90 8.99 -15.77
N PRO A 102 -18.71 9.37 -15.26
CA PRO A 102 -18.28 9.11 -13.89
C PRO A 102 -19.35 9.48 -12.84
N LYS A 103 -20.20 10.46 -13.18
CA LYS A 103 -21.43 10.86 -12.47
C LYS A 103 -22.42 9.70 -12.21
N HIS A 104 -22.76 8.86 -13.19
CA HIS A 104 -23.70 7.74 -13.00
C HIS A 104 -23.10 6.59 -12.18
N LEU A 105 -21.81 6.30 -12.36
CA LEU A 105 -21.11 5.27 -11.58
C LEU A 105 -20.96 5.68 -10.11
N LEU A 106 -20.67 6.96 -9.85
CA LEU A 106 -20.64 7.53 -8.50
C LEU A 106 -22.02 7.46 -7.83
N ILE A 107 -23.11 7.75 -8.54
CA ILE A 107 -24.46 7.65 -7.97
C ILE A 107 -24.79 6.21 -7.59
N VAL A 108 -24.43 5.23 -8.42
CA VAL A 108 -24.67 3.80 -8.14
C VAL A 108 -23.84 3.34 -6.95
N SER A 109 -22.56 3.71 -6.85
CA SER A 109 -21.70 3.32 -5.71
C SER A 109 -22.16 3.95 -4.40
N VAL A 110 -22.61 5.21 -4.42
CA VAL A 110 -23.17 5.89 -3.24
C VAL A 110 -24.45 5.22 -2.77
N SER A 111 -25.35 4.89 -3.69
CA SER A 111 -26.64 4.24 -3.37
C SER A 111 -26.47 2.85 -2.76
N ILE A 112 -25.55 2.06 -3.32
CA ILE A 112 -25.19 0.74 -2.78
C ILE A 112 -24.56 0.89 -1.39
N GLY A 113 -23.65 1.86 -1.21
CA GLY A 113 -23.01 2.15 0.08
C GLY A 113 -24.02 2.51 1.17
N SER A 114 -24.99 3.38 0.88
CA SER A 114 -26.07 3.72 1.81
C SER A 114 -26.96 2.52 2.15
N SER A 115 -27.25 1.66 1.17
CA SER A 115 -28.09 0.47 1.39
C SER A 115 -27.43 -0.55 2.31
N ILE A 116 -26.12 -0.75 2.17
CA ILE A 116 -25.33 -1.64 3.03
C ILE A 116 -25.29 -1.12 4.47
N ILE A 117 -25.15 0.20 4.65
CA ILE A 117 -25.15 0.81 5.99
C ILE A 117 -26.53 0.66 6.66
N ILE A 118 -27.63 0.81 5.93
CA ILE A 118 -28.98 0.69 6.49
C ILE A 118 -29.34 -0.76 6.85
N ILE A 119 -28.88 -1.75 6.09
CA ILE A 119 -29.13 -3.17 6.36
C ILE A 119 -28.23 -3.71 7.50
N GLY A 120 -27.06 -3.10 7.70
CA GLY A 120 -26.08 -3.48 8.73
C GLY A 120 -26.26 -2.83 10.10
N TRP A 121 -27.32 -2.03 10.30
CA TRP A 121 -27.67 -1.34 11.56
C TRP A 121 -28.96 -1.89 12.17
#